data_AF-A0A7G1IME7-F1
#
_entry.id   AF-A0A7G1IME7-F1
#
_cell.length_a   1.000
_cell.length_b   1.000
_cell.length_c   1.000
_cell.angle_alpha   90.00
_cell.angle_beta   90.00
_cell.angle_gamma   90.00
#
_symmetry.space_group_name_H-M   'P 1'
#
loop_
_entity.id
_entity.type
_entity.pdbx_description
1 polymer ?
#
loop_
_entity_poly.entity_id
_entity_poly.type
_entity_poly.pdbx_seq_one_letter_code
_entity_poly.pdbx_strand_id
1 'polypeptide(L)'
;MDEELLRAAARRIGTAGSVSVFEDLGVQQAPNSTLCSYLNKMLWILTGNFAKQGGQHLHSSFAPLFSAVSGRTPVTGAPIIAGLVPGNVVPEEILTDHPDRFRAMIVESANPAHSLADSAACRRRSQRWSYWWSSTSR
;
A
#
# COMPACT_ATOMS: atom_id res chain seq x y z
N MET A 1 16.04 19.55 -9.15
CA MET A 1 16.91 18.76 -10.05
C MET A 1 17.06 19.52 -11.35
N ASP A 2 18.20 19.34 -12.01
CA ASP A 2 18.43 19.91 -13.34
C ASP A 2 17.59 19.19 -14.42
N GLU A 3 17.01 19.96 -15.34
CA GLU A 3 16.14 19.47 -16.40
C GLU A 3 16.91 18.58 -17.39
N GLU A 4 18.16 18.92 -17.68
CA GLU A 4 18.98 18.17 -18.62
C GLU A 4 19.21 16.74 -18.12
N LEU A 5 19.46 16.58 -16.82
CA LEU A 5 19.58 15.27 -16.18
C LEU A 5 18.29 14.44 -16.27
N LEU A 6 17.12 15.07 -16.08
CA LEU A 6 15.84 14.37 -16.21
C LEU A 6 15.62 13.88 -17.64
N ARG A 7 15.90 14.72 -18.65
CA ARG A 7 15.78 14.34 -20.06
C ARG A 7 16.79 13.26 -20.44
N ALA A 8 18.01 13.33 -19.92
CA ALA A 8 19.03 12.31 -20.13
C ALA A 8 18.61 10.95 -19.55
N ALA A 9 18.06 10.93 -18.33
CA ALA A 9 17.54 9.73 -17.70
C ALA A 9 16.37 9.13 -18.50
N ALA A 10 15.40 9.96 -18.91
CA ALA A 10 14.26 9.51 -19.70
C ALA A 10 14.68 8.92 -21.05
N ARG A 11 15.62 9.57 -21.76
CA ARG A 11 16.17 9.04 -23.01
C ARG A 11 16.91 7.73 -22.80
N ARG A 12 17.74 7.64 -21.75
CA ARG A 12 18.48 6.41 -21.42
C ARG A 12 17.55 5.23 -21.16
N ILE A 13 16.43 5.46 -20.46
CA ILE A 13 15.39 4.46 -20.24
C ILE A 13 14.72 4.08 -21.57
N GLY A 14 14.33 5.08 -22.37
CA GLY A 14 13.61 4.86 -23.62
C GLY A 14 14.41 4.15 -24.73
N THR A 15 15.74 4.25 -24.72
CA THR A 15 16.62 3.62 -25.72
C THR A 15 17.35 2.38 -25.20
N ALA A 16 17.15 1.99 -23.94
CA ALA A 16 17.80 0.81 -23.37
C ALA A 16 17.27 -0.48 -24.01
N GLY A 17 18.15 -1.46 -24.22
CA GLY A 17 17.75 -2.78 -24.72
C GLY A 17 16.91 -3.60 -23.74
N SER A 18 17.00 -3.30 -22.44
CA SER A 18 16.10 -3.79 -21.40
C SER A 18 16.09 -2.86 -20.18
N VAL A 19 14.96 -2.78 -19.46
CA VAL A 19 14.77 -1.95 -18.26
C VAL A 19 14.03 -2.73 -17.19
N SER A 20 14.58 -2.69 -15.98
CA SER A 20 13.98 -3.21 -14.76
C SER A 20 13.97 -2.10 -13.69
N VAL A 21 12.86 -1.97 -12.97
CA VAL A 21 12.67 -0.95 -11.92
C VAL A 21 12.26 -1.63 -10.62
N PHE A 22 12.68 -1.05 -9.50
CA PHE A 22 12.24 -1.47 -8.18
C PHE A 22 11.72 -0.23 -7.44
N GLU A 23 10.48 -0.31 -6.96
CA GLU A 23 9.85 0.78 -6.24
C GLU A 23 10.17 0.67 -4.75
N ASP A 24 10.88 1.65 -4.22
CA ASP A 24 11.24 1.67 -2.82
C ASP A 24 10.04 1.92 -1.90
N LEU A 25 10.11 1.43 -0.66
CA LEU A 25 9.06 1.61 0.35
C LEU A 25 8.73 3.08 0.58
N GLY A 26 9.73 3.98 0.52
CA GLY A 26 9.52 5.41 0.66
C GLY A 26 8.56 5.98 -0.38
N VAL A 27 8.61 5.47 -1.62
CA VAL A 27 7.65 5.87 -2.68
C VAL A 27 6.29 5.24 -2.44
N GLN A 28 6.24 3.98 -2.00
CA GLN A 28 4.98 3.26 -1.75
C GLN A 28 4.17 3.88 -0.60
N GLN A 29 4.84 4.46 0.39
CA GLN A 29 4.21 5.07 1.57
C GLN A 29 4.14 6.61 1.53
N ALA A 30 4.63 7.24 0.46
CA ALA A 30 4.57 8.69 0.28
C ALA A 30 3.17 9.17 -0.15
N PRO A 31 2.88 10.48 0.02
CA PRO A 31 1.76 11.12 -0.66
C PRO A 31 1.83 10.88 -2.18
N ASN A 32 0.67 10.70 -2.82
CA ASN A 32 0.54 10.39 -4.25
C ASN A 32 1.18 9.06 -4.69
N SER A 33 1.49 8.15 -3.76
CA SER A 33 2.12 6.85 -4.09
C SER A 33 1.40 6.08 -5.18
N THR A 34 0.06 6.08 -5.20
CA THR A 34 -0.72 5.43 -6.27
C THR A 34 -0.37 5.96 -7.66
N LEU A 35 -0.27 7.29 -7.82
CA LEU A 35 0.11 7.91 -9.09
C LEU A 35 1.57 7.61 -9.42
N CYS A 36 2.47 7.70 -8.43
CA CYS A 36 3.88 7.37 -8.62
C CYS A 36 4.06 5.92 -9.09
N SER A 37 3.38 4.96 -8.44
CA SER A 37 3.40 3.54 -8.81
C SER A 37 2.77 3.28 -10.17
N TYR A 38 1.75 4.05 -10.56
CA TYR A 38 1.16 3.97 -11.90
C TYR A 38 2.17 4.44 -12.96
N LEU A 39 2.77 5.61 -12.77
CA LEU A 39 3.79 6.15 -13.70
C LEU A 39 5.01 5.24 -13.77
N ASN A 40 5.45 4.68 -12.64
CA ASN A 40 6.53 3.69 -12.60
C ASN A 40 6.22 2.47 -13.48
N LYS A 41 4.98 1.98 -13.45
CA LYS A 41 4.53 0.89 -14.35
C LYS A 41 4.51 1.32 -15.81
N MET A 42 4.06 2.54 -16.09
CA MET A 42 4.05 3.07 -17.46
C MET A 42 5.46 3.12 -18.07
N LEU A 43 6.50 3.38 -17.28
CA LEU A 43 7.88 3.43 -17.77
C LEU A 43 8.29 2.12 -18.47
N TRP A 44 8.03 0.96 -17.88
CA TRP A 44 8.42 -0.33 -18.47
C TRP A 44 7.35 -0.95 -19.37
N ILE A 45 6.08 -0.56 -19.25
CA ILE A 45 5.04 -0.96 -20.20
C ILE A 45 5.26 -0.28 -21.55
N LEU A 46 5.39 1.05 -21.56
CA LEU A 46 5.47 1.83 -22.79
C LEU A 46 6.80 1.67 -23.53
N THR A 47 7.87 1.27 -22.82
CA THR A 47 9.17 0.96 -23.43
C THR A 47 9.30 -0.50 -23.88
N GLY A 48 8.23 -1.31 -23.75
CA GLY A 48 8.21 -2.70 -24.25
C GLY A 48 8.95 -3.71 -23.35
N ASN A 49 9.20 -3.36 -22.09
CA ASN A 49 9.95 -4.18 -21.15
C ASN A 49 9.08 -5.17 -20.35
N PHE A 50 7.77 -5.19 -20.55
CA PHE A 50 6.88 -6.13 -19.87
C PHE A 50 7.04 -7.57 -20.37
N ALA A 51 7.22 -8.50 -19.44
CA ALA A 51 7.37 -9.94 -19.68
C ALA A 51 8.48 -10.28 -20.69
N LYS A 52 9.54 -9.46 -20.72
CA LYS A 52 10.76 -9.71 -21.50
C LYS A 52 11.91 -10.11 -20.60
N GLN A 53 12.83 -10.91 -21.12
CA GLN A 53 14.06 -11.26 -20.41
C GLN A 53 14.85 -9.99 -20.07
N GLY A 54 15.28 -9.86 -18.80
CA GLY A 54 15.94 -8.65 -18.31
C GLY A 54 15.01 -7.45 -18.06
N GLY A 55 13.72 -7.60 -18.35
CA GLY A 55 12.68 -6.59 -18.14
C GLY A 55 11.92 -6.75 -16.83
N GLN A 56 10.65 -6.32 -16.85
CA GLN A 56 9.75 -6.36 -15.70
C GLN A 56 8.65 -7.39 -15.91
N HIS A 57 8.23 -8.03 -14.83
CA HIS A 57 7.01 -8.84 -14.82
C HIS A 57 6.20 -8.50 -13.56
N LEU A 58 4.90 -8.73 -13.62
CA LEU A 58 4.09 -8.69 -12.41
C LEU A 58 4.40 -9.92 -11.57
N HIS A 59 4.43 -9.77 -10.25
CA HIS A 59 4.42 -10.93 -9.35
C HIS A 59 3.01 -11.53 -9.34
N SER A 60 2.67 -12.27 -10.41
CA SER A 60 1.38 -12.93 -10.59
C SER A 60 1.07 -13.94 -9.47
N SER A 61 2.10 -14.44 -8.77
CA SER A 61 1.97 -15.31 -7.61
C SER A 61 1.19 -14.69 -6.44
N PHE A 62 1.09 -13.36 -6.36
CA PHE A 62 0.32 -12.68 -5.31
C PHE A 62 -1.12 -12.35 -5.71
N ALA A 63 -1.50 -12.50 -6.98
CA ALA A 63 -2.87 -12.26 -7.43
C ALA A 63 -3.94 -13.04 -6.62
N PRO A 64 -3.71 -14.30 -6.22
CA PRO A 64 -4.67 -15.05 -5.41
C PRO A 64 -4.87 -14.54 -3.98
N LEU A 65 -3.97 -13.68 -3.46
CA LEU A 65 -4.08 -13.11 -2.11
C LEU A 65 -5.01 -11.90 -2.06
N PHE A 66 -5.42 -11.37 -3.21
CA PHE A 66 -6.28 -10.20 -3.31
C PHE A 66 -7.75 -10.62 -3.44
N SER A 67 -8.61 -10.00 -2.63
CA SER A 67 -10.06 -10.25 -2.71
C SER A 67 -10.67 -9.52 -3.91
N ALA A 68 -11.76 -10.06 -4.48
CA ALA A 68 -12.56 -9.32 -5.45
C ALA A 68 -13.41 -8.21 -4.80
N VAL A 69 -13.45 -8.14 -3.46
CA VAL A 69 -14.24 -7.16 -2.72
C VAL A 69 -13.64 -5.77 -2.87
N SER A 70 -14.47 -4.83 -3.34
CA SER A 70 -14.18 -3.41 -3.37
C SER A 70 -15.35 -2.64 -2.78
N GLY A 71 -15.10 -1.42 -2.31
CA GLY A 71 -16.15 -0.62 -1.67
C GLY A 71 -15.59 0.60 -0.97
N ARG A 72 -16.30 1.06 0.06
CA ARG A 72 -15.87 2.17 0.91
C ARG A 72 -16.06 1.80 2.37
N THR A 73 -15.20 2.30 3.23
CA THR A 73 -15.35 2.14 4.68
C THR A 73 -16.57 2.93 5.17
N PRO A 74 -17.24 2.49 6.24
CA PRO A 74 -18.53 3.02 6.65
C PRO A 74 -18.47 4.43 7.28
N VAL A 75 -17.37 4.81 7.94
CA VAL A 75 -17.28 6.10 8.64
C VAL A 75 -16.59 7.17 7.79
N THR A 76 -15.35 6.91 7.37
CA THR A 76 -14.52 7.87 6.62
C THR A 76 -14.79 7.82 5.12
N GLY A 77 -15.47 6.76 4.66
CA GLY A 77 -15.67 6.53 3.24
C GLY A 77 -14.36 6.23 2.51
N ALA A 78 -13.31 5.74 3.16
CA ALA A 78 -12.05 5.42 2.48
C ALA A 78 -12.22 4.26 1.48
N PRO A 79 -11.54 4.27 0.32
CA PRO A 79 -11.68 3.21 -0.66
C PRO A 79 -11.13 1.87 -0.14
N ILE A 80 -11.91 0.80 -0.32
CA ILE A 80 -11.47 -0.57 -0.10
C ILE A 80 -11.04 -1.13 -1.45
N ILE A 81 -9.75 -1.47 -1.56
CA ILE A 81 -9.15 -1.96 -2.81
C ILE A 81 -8.74 -3.40 -2.60
N ALA A 82 -9.39 -4.30 -3.32
CA ALA A 82 -9.14 -5.74 -3.27
C ALA A 82 -9.17 -6.34 -1.84
N GLY A 83 -10.15 -5.91 -1.03
CA GLY A 83 -10.33 -6.29 0.36
C GLY A 83 -9.42 -5.58 1.35
N LEU A 84 -8.52 -4.70 0.90
CA LEU A 84 -7.60 -3.97 1.76
C LEU A 84 -8.16 -2.60 2.14
N VAL A 85 -8.13 -2.31 3.44
CA VAL A 85 -8.46 -1.00 4.01
C VAL A 85 -7.17 -0.21 4.23
N PRO A 86 -7.11 1.09 3.92
CA PRO A 86 -5.95 1.91 4.24
C PRO A 86 -5.67 1.91 5.74
N GLY A 87 -4.47 1.50 6.15
CA GLY A 87 -4.14 1.33 7.57
C GLY A 87 -4.34 2.60 8.41
N ASN A 88 -4.10 3.78 7.82
CA ASN A 88 -4.20 5.05 8.52
C ASN A 88 -5.64 5.47 8.85
N VAL A 89 -6.65 4.93 8.17
CA VAL A 89 -8.06 5.24 8.49
C VAL A 89 -8.63 4.33 9.58
N VAL A 90 -7.97 3.21 9.88
CA VAL A 90 -8.45 2.23 10.86
C VAL A 90 -8.71 2.85 12.25
N PRO A 91 -7.86 3.74 12.80
CA PRO A 91 -8.17 4.41 14.05
C PRO A 91 -9.41 5.32 13.97
N GLU A 92 -9.58 6.04 12.87
CA GLU A 92 -10.71 6.95 12.65
C GLU A 92 -12.04 6.18 12.54
N GLU A 93 -12.01 5.03 11.85
CA GLU A 93 -13.14 4.11 11.76
C GLU A 93 -13.55 3.52 13.11
N ILE A 94 -12.70 3.56 14.14
CA ILE A 94 -12.95 2.91 15.44
C ILE A 94 -13.19 3.91 16.58
N LEU A 95 -12.50 5.05 16.59
CA LEU A 95 -12.55 6.05 17.66
C LEU A 95 -13.75 7.02 17.54
N THR A 96 -14.60 6.82 16.54
CA THR A 96 -15.83 7.60 16.32
C THR A 96 -17.03 7.07 17.12
N ASP A 97 -18.11 7.85 17.13
CA ASP A 97 -19.44 7.47 17.63
C ASP A 97 -20.45 7.10 16.53
N HIS A 98 -19.99 7.00 15.28
CA HIS A 98 -20.82 6.53 14.16
C HIS A 98 -21.44 5.14 14.46
N PRO A 99 -22.73 4.92 14.15
CA PRO A 99 -23.41 3.64 14.41
C PRO A 99 -22.72 2.47 13.69
N ASP A 100 -22.22 2.69 12.49
CA ASP A 100 -21.57 1.66 11.65
C ASP A 100 -20.05 1.62 11.81
N ARG A 101 -19.50 2.24 12.88
CA ARG A 101 -18.06 2.20 13.16
C ARG A 101 -17.53 0.78 13.24
N PHE A 102 -16.24 0.61 12.95
CA PHE A 102 -15.57 -0.65 13.18
C PHE A 102 -15.58 -1.00 14.66
N ARG A 103 -15.98 -2.25 14.93
CA ARG A 103 -16.16 -2.77 16.27
C ARG A 103 -14.98 -3.67 16.64
N ALA A 104 -14.89 -4.86 16.06
CA ALA A 104 -13.77 -5.75 16.34
C ALA A 104 -12.65 -5.62 15.29
N MET A 105 -11.44 -6.03 15.68
CA MET A 105 -10.32 -6.27 14.77
C MET A 105 -9.55 -7.50 15.25
N ILE A 106 -9.33 -8.46 14.36
CA ILE A 106 -8.48 -9.62 14.62
C ILE A 106 -7.06 -9.28 14.16
N VAL A 107 -6.07 -9.53 15.01
CA VAL A 107 -4.66 -9.28 14.72
C VAL A 107 -3.91 -10.59 14.75
N GLU A 108 -3.37 -10.97 13.59
CA GLU A 108 -2.55 -12.16 13.43
C GLU A 108 -1.16 -11.73 12.97
N SER A 109 -0.12 -12.13 13.70
CA SER A 109 1.30 -11.90 13.35
C SER A 109 1.67 -10.44 13.05
N ALA A 110 0.95 -9.46 13.61
CA ALA A 110 1.16 -8.03 13.35
C ALA A 110 1.08 -7.16 14.63
N ASN A 111 1.59 -5.93 14.57
CA ASN A 111 1.51 -4.96 15.65
C ASN A 111 1.05 -3.57 15.14
N PRO A 112 -0.25 -3.37 14.87
CA PRO A 112 -0.76 -2.09 14.35
C PRO A 112 -0.63 -0.93 15.35
N ALA A 113 -0.52 -1.23 16.65
CA ALA A 113 -0.28 -0.21 17.68
C ALA A 113 1.11 0.43 17.59
N HIS A 114 2.04 -0.19 16.85
CA HIS A 114 3.40 0.27 16.64
C HIS A 114 3.68 0.62 15.17
N SER A 115 3.23 -0.22 14.22
CA SER A 115 3.67 -0.13 12.82
C SER A 115 2.85 0.81 11.94
N LEU A 116 1.72 1.34 12.40
CA LEU A 116 0.94 2.34 11.67
C LEU A 116 1.43 3.76 11.98
N ALA A 117 1.31 4.66 10.99
CA ALA A 117 1.84 6.01 11.07
C ALA A 117 1.31 6.80 12.29
N ASP A 118 0.00 6.71 12.57
CA ASP A 118 -0.59 7.25 13.81
C ASP A 118 -0.66 6.17 14.92
N SER A 119 0.52 5.79 15.41
CA SER A 119 0.65 4.80 16.48
C SER A 119 -0.03 5.26 17.78
N ALA A 120 -0.16 6.58 18.02
CA ALA A 120 -0.80 7.13 19.22
C ALA A 120 -2.33 6.94 19.18
N ALA A 121 -2.98 7.19 18.04
CA ALA A 121 -4.39 6.85 17.86
C ALA A 121 -4.64 5.34 17.94
N CYS A 122 -3.74 4.54 17.36
CA CYS A 122 -3.83 3.08 17.45
C CYS A 122 -3.74 2.58 18.90
N ARG A 123 -2.89 3.16 19.75
CA ARG A 123 -2.82 2.82 21.18
C ARG A 123 -4.07 3.22 21.96
N ARG A 124 -4.60 4.43 21.74
CA ARG A 124 -5.85 4.90 22.37
C ARG A 124 -7.01 3.96 22.05
N ARG A 125 -7.09 3.52 20.81
CA ARG A 125 -8.07 2.50 20.39
C ARG A 125 -7.94 1.20 21.17
N SER A 126 -6.71 0.74 21.42
CA SER A 126 -6.51 -0.52 22.12
C SER A 126 -7.06 -0.56 23.54
N GLN A 127 -7.24 0.61 24.17
CA GLN A 127 -7.85 0.73 25.49
C GLN A 127 -9.40 0.66 25.45
N ARG A 128 -10.02 0.85 24.27
CA ARG A 128 -11.49 0.83 24.08
C ARG A 128 -12.03 -0.58 23.78
N TRP A 129 -11.18 -1.57 23.52
CA TRP A 129 -11.54 -2.93 23.12
C TRP A 129 -10.76 -4.01 23.89
N SER A 130 -11.42 -5.09 24.32
CA SER A 130 -10.76 -6.28 24.85
C SER A 130 -10.06 -7.04 23.73
N TYR A 131 -8.74 -7.18 23.80
CA TYR A 131 -7.94 -7.95 22.84
C TYR A 131 -7.77 -9.40 23.26
N TRP A 132 -7.84 -10.31 22.29
CA TRP A 132 -7.16 -11.60 22.40
C TRP A 132 -5.81 -11.49 21.70
N TRP A 133 -4.74 -11.51 22.50
CA TRP A 133 -3.35 -11.44 22.05
C TRP A 133 -2.73 -12.83 22.21
N SER A 134 -2.63 -13.60 21.13
CA SER A 134 -1.77 -14.79 21.12
C SER A 134 -0.39 -14.41 20.60
N SER A 135 0.45 -13.88 21.48
CA SER A 135 1.90 -13.90 21.25
C SER A 135 2.34 -15.36 21.35
N THR A 136 2.68 -15.96 20.20
CA THR A 136 3.56 -17.13 20.17
C THR A 136 4.98 -16.63 19.95
N SER A 137 5.52 -15.90 20.93
CA SER A 137 6.94 -15.63 21.02
C SER A 137 7.44 -16.30 22.30
N ARG A 138 8.03 -17.49 22.13
CA ARG A 138 8.97 -18.06 23.11
C ARG A 138 10.30 -17.32 22.99
#